data_AF-A0A918NNW4-F1
#
_entry.id   AF-A0A918NNW4-F1
#
_cell.length_a   1.000
_cell.length_b   1.000
_cell.length_c   1.000
_cell.angle_alpha   90.00
_cell.angle_beta   90.00
_cell.angle_gamma   90.00
#
_symmetry.space_group_name_H-M   'P 1'
#
loop_
_entity.id
_entity.type
_entity.pdbx_description
1 polymer ?
#
loop_
_entity_poly.entity_id
_entity_poly.type
_entity_poly.pdbx_seq_one_letter_code
_entity_poly.pdbx_strand_id
1 'polypeptide(L)' 'MSAHRLPRAQTLTAEQWAGRACVWCGVPLAQGAISVGIARGCVGSVNLDAEVFACPDCTTNPGLQGGN' A
#
# COMPACT_ATOMS: atom_id res chain seq x y z
N MET A 1 9.52 -14.61 6.89
CA MET A 1 9.13 -13.30 6.33
C MET A 1 8.00 -13.53 5.35
N SER A 2 6.75 -13.57 5.82
CA SER A 2 5.60 -13.61 4.91
C SER A 2 5.48 -12.22 4.29
N ALA A 3 6.05 -12.06 3.10
CA ALA A 3 5.94 -10.81 2.37
C ALA A 3 4.47 -10.61 1.99
N HIS A 4 3.81 -9.67 2.64
CA HIS A 4 2.46 -9.29 2.27
C HIS A 4 2.47 -8.84 0.81
N ARG A 5 1.70 -9.52 -0.04
CA ARG A 5 1.66 -9.17 -1.46
C ARG A 5 1.09 -7.76 -1.60
N LEU A 6 1.78 -6.92 -2.38
CA LEU A 6 1.26 -5.60 -2.69
C LEU A 6 -0.05 -5.71 -3.47
N PRO A 7 -1.08 -4.92 -3.11
CA PRO A 7 -2.29 -4.80 -3.92
C PRO A 7 -1.96 -4.29 -5.33
N ARG A 8 -2.88 -4.50 -6.26
CA ARG A 8 -2.75 -3.93 -7.61
C ARG A 8 -3.02 -2.43 -7.53
N ALA A 9 -2.32 -1.64 -8.34
CA ALA A 9 -2.53 -0.19 -8.35
C ALA A 9 -3.99 0.21 -8.63
N GLN A 10 -4.69 -0.58 -9.45
CA GLN A 10 -6.10 -0.40 -9.81
C GLN A 10 -7.08 -0.52 -8.63
N THR A 11 -6.69 -1.22 -7.55
CA THR A 11 -7.52 -1.44 -6.37
C THR A 11 -7.21 -0.47 -5.23
N LEU A 12 -6.20 0.40 -5.42
CA LEU A 12 -5.83 1.38 -4.42
C LEU A 12 -6.80 2.56 -4.42
N THR A 13 -7.04 3.12 -3.24
CA THR A 13 -7.65 4.45 -3.16
C THR A 13 -6.67 5.51 -3.65
N ALA A 14 -7.17 6.69 -4.00
CA ALA A 14 -6.33 7.80 -4.44
C ALA A 14 -5.23 8.16 -3.41
N GLU A 15 -5.56 8.12 -2.12
CA GLU A 15 -4.60 8.40 -1.05
C GLU A 15 -3.53 7.30 -0.91
N GLN A 16 -3.90 6.04 -1.09
CA GLN A 16 -2.93 4.93 -1.10
C GLN A 16 -2.01 5.00 -2.32
N TRP A 17 -2.56 5.31 -3.48
CA TRP A 17 -1.81 5.47 -4.72
C TRP A 17 -0.85 6.68 -4.65
N ALA A 18 -1.27 7.76 -4.02
CA ALA A 18 -0.45 8.95 -3.79
C ALA A 18 0.61 8.78 -2.68
N GLY A 19 0.66 7.61 -2.01
CA GLY A 19 1.58 7.36 -0.89
C GLY A 19 1.22 8.12 0.40
N ARG A 20 0.00 8.62 0.50
CA ARG A 20 -0.52 9.40 1.66
C ARG A 20 -1.25 8.51 2.67
N ALA A 21 -1.58 7.28 2.29
CA ALA A 21 -2.23 6.30 3.15
C ALA A 21 -1.55 4.93 3.06
N CYS A 22 -1.61 4.15 4.13
CA CYS A 22 -1.05 2.80 4.16
C CYS A 22 -1.71 1.93 3.09
N VAL A 23 -0.89 1.27 2.28
CA VAL A 23 -1.34 0.40 1.18
C VAL A 23 -2.24 -0.75 1.64
N TRP A 24 -2.16 -1.15 2.92
CA TRP A 24 -2.91 -2.28 3.46
C TRP A 24 -4.11 -1.88 4.31
N CYS A 25 -3.93 -0.98 5.29
CA CYS A 25 -5.00 -0.61 6.22
C CYS A 25 -5.63 0.77 5.95
N GLY A 26 -5.09 1.55 5.01
CA GLY A 26 -5.64 2.84 4.60
C GLY A 26 -5.45 3.98 5.61
N VAL A 27 -4.74 3.76 6.72
CA VAL A 27 -4.48 4.84 7.69
C VAL A 27 -3.63 5.95 7.06
N PRO A 28 -3.90 7.23 7.35
CA PRO A 28 -3.09 8.33 6.88
C PRO A 28 -1.64 8.17 7.33
N LEU A 29 -0.72 8.38 6.38
CA LEU A 29 0.70 8.33 6.63
C LEU A 29 1.22 9.75 6.88
N ALA A 30 2.04 9.88 7.92
CA ALA A 30 2.78 11.09 8.25
C ALA A 30 4.29 10.78 8.17
N GLN A 31 5.10 11.34 9.07
CA GLN A 31 6.49 10.92 9.21
C GLN A 31 6.61 9.43 9.58
N GLY A 32 7.62 8.76 9.01
CA GLY A 32 7.96 7.38 9.34
C GLY A 32 7.25 6.31 8.49
N ALA A 33 6.59 6.72 7.40
CA ALA A 33 6.10 5.78 6.41
C ALA A 33 7.26 4.99 5.76
N ILE A 34 7.05 3.68 5.59
CA ILE A 34 8.06 2.79 5.02
C ILE A 34 7.65 2.42 3.60
N SER A 35 8.53 2.66 2.64
CA SER A 35 8.31 2.18 1.27
C SER A 35 8.33 0.66 1.26
N VAL A 36 7.26 0.07 0.71
CA VAL A 36 7.09 -1.40 0.65
C VAL A 36 7.17 -1.93 -0.78
N GLY A 37 7.43 -1.05 -1.75
CA GLY A 37 7.67 -1.39 -3.15
C GLY A 37 6.69 -0.71 -4.11
N ILE A 38 6.59 -1.24 -5.32
CA ILE A 38 5.74 -0.68 -6.38
C ILE A 38 4.50 -1.53 -6.57
N ALA A 39 3.34 -0.93 -6.30
CA ALA A 39 2.05 -1.51 -6.68
C ALA A 39 1.91 -1.38 -8.19
N ARG A 40 1.81 -2.53 -8.88
CA ARG A 40 1.73 -2.56 -10.33
C ARG A 40 0.30 -2.61 -10.83
N GLY A 41 0.03 -1.95 -11.96
CA GLY A 41 -1.27 -2.01 -12.62
C GLY A 41 -1.40 -1.12 -13.83
N CYS A 42 -2.43 -1.37 -14.63
CA CYS A 42 -2.75 -0.58 -15.81
C CYS A 42 -4.26 -0.47 -15.99
N VAL A 43 -4.71 0.61 -16.66
CA VAL A 43 -6.09 0.78 -17.15
C VAL A 43 -6.01 1.05 -18.64
N GLY A 44 -6.40 0.07 -19.45
CA GLY A 44 -6.13 0.09 -20.89
C GLY A 44 -4.62 0.19 -21.16
N SER A 45 -4.21 1.24 -21.89
CA SER A 45 -2.79 1.55 -22.17
C SER A 45 -2.14 2.46 -21.13
N VAL A 46 -2.86 2.90 -20.10
CA VAL A 46 -2.33 3.81 -19.06
C VAL A 46 -1.66 2.98 -17.98
N ASN A 47 -0.37 3.26 -17.71
CA ASN A 47 0.34 2.69 -16.58
C ASN A 47 -0.06 3.41 -15.28
N LEU A 48 -0.42 2.64 -14.25
CA LEU A 48 -0.78 3.12 -12.92
C LEU A 48 0.23 2.71 -11.84
N ASP A 49 1.38 2.18 -12.23
CA ASP A 49 2.45 1.81 -11.31
C ASP A 49 2.77 2.97 -10.37
N ALA A 50 2.72 2.70 -9.07
CA ALA A 50 3.01 3.69 -8.04
C ALA A 50 3.83 3.06 -6.91
N GLU A 51 4.79 3.82 -6.39
CA GLU A 51 5.44 3.48 -5.14
C GLU A 51 4.43 3.62 -4.00
N VAL A 52 4.33 2.57 -3.18
CA VAL A 52 3.36 2.49 -2.11
C VAL A 52 4.06 2.32 -0.77
N PHE A 53 3.41 2.88 0.24
CA PHE A 53 3.97 3.01 1.58
C PHE A 53 3.08 2.29 2.59
N ALA A 54 3.70 1.83 3.67
CA ALA A 54 3.00 1.22 4.79
C ALA A 54 3.33 1.92 6.11
N CYS A 55 2.38 1.84 7.05
CA CYS A 55 2.63 2.28 8.41
C CYS A 55 3.53 1.27 9.15
N PRO A 56 4.25 1.71 10.19
CA PRO A 56 5.13 0.85 10.98
C PRO A 56 4.43 -0.42 11.50
N ASP A 57 3.17 -0.31 11.95
CA ASP A 57 2.38 -1.45 12.43
C ASP A 57 2.20 -2.54 11.38
N CYS A 58 1.81 -2.18 10.15
CA CYS A 58 1.61 -3.18 9.10
C CYS A 58 2.91 -3.76 8.55
N THR A 59 4.03 -3.04 8.68
CA THR A 59 5.35 -3.61 8.35
C THR A 59 5.91 -4.52 9.44
N THR A 60 5.61 -4.22 10.70
CA THR A 60 6.10 -4.97 11.87
C THR A 60 5.25 -6.21 12.14
N ASN A 61 3.93 -6.13 11.91
CA ASN A 61 3.01 -7.23 12.10
C ASN A 61 2.11 -7.45 10.88
N PRO A 62 2.62 -8.14 9.83
CA PRO A 62 1.82 -8.49 8.66
C PRO A 62 0.65 -9.44 8.98
N GLY A 63 0.56 -9.98 10.20
CA GLY A 63 -0.49 -10.92 10.63
C GLY A 63 -1.78 -10.29 11.16
N LEU A 64 -1.85 -8.97 11.37
CA LEU A 64 -3.03 -8.29 11.96
C LEU A 64 -4.09 -7.84 10.93
N GLN A 65 -4.04 -8.31 9.69
CA GLN A 65 -5.11 -8.01 8.73
C GLN A 65 -6.35 -8.86 9.01
N GLY A 66 -7.21 -8.36 9.91
CA GLY A 66 -8.57 -8.88 10.11
C GLY A 66 -9.33 -8.23 11.26
N GLY A 67 -10.31 -7.39 10.93
CA GLY A 67 -11.40 -6.92 11.81
C GLY A 67 -11.67 -5.42 11.65
N ASN A 68 -12.83 -4.92 11.22
CA ASN A 68 -14.17 -5.47 10.96
C ASN A 68 -14.62 -5.09 9.54
#